data_AF-A0A531LAW6-F1
#
_entry.id   AF-A0A531LAW6-F1
#
_cell.length_a   1.000
_cell.length_b   1.000
_cell.length_c   1.000
_cell.angle_alpha   90.00
_cell.angle_beta   90.00
_cell.angle_gamma   90.00
#
_symmetry.space_group_name_H-M   'P 1'
#
loop_
_entity.id
_entity.type
_entity.pdbx_description
1 polymer ?
#
loop_
_entity_poly.entity_id
_entity_poly.type
_entity_poly.pdbx_seq_one_letter_code
_entity_poly.pdbx_strand_id
1 'polypeptide(L)'
;ALDALATAAKSDVAGAYRLAEAVAGRDRAIQFDIFNRRALDLLSTGASQAALAGDLARAKTLSDTWHEALDAISETDTYNLDKKQHALTMIDRLNSAMRM
;
A
#
# COMPACT_ATOMS: atom_id res chain seq x y z
N ALA A 1 1.53 -9.69 -6.92
CA ALA A 1 0.52 -10.04 -5.91
C ALA A 1 -0.12 -8.78 -5.32
N LEU A 2 0.68 -7.86 -4.75
CA LEU A 2 0.19 -6.59 -4.22
C LEU A 2 -0.62 -5.78 -5.24
N ASP A 3 -0.11 -5.62 -6.46
CA ASP A 3 -0.77 -4.89 -7.54
C ASP A 3 -2.20 -5.38 -7.84
N ALA A 4 -2.37 -6.71 -7.87
CA ALA A 4 -3.66 -7.34 -8.11
C ALA A 4 -4.63 -7.09 -6.97
N LEU A 5 -4.15 -7.10 -5.71
CA LEU A 5 -4.96 -6.77 -4.54
C LEU A 5 -5.32 -5.28 -4.50
N ALA A 6 -4.38 -4.41 -4.85
CA ALA A 6 -4.59 -2.96 -4.88
C ALA A 6 -5.64 -2.56 -5.94
N THR A 7 -5.73 -3.26 -7.06
CA THR A 7 -6.63 -2.91 -8.17
C THR A 7 -7.89 -3.76 -8.25
N ALA A 8 -8.05 -4.75 -7.35
CA ALA A 8 -9.22 -5.62 -7.33
C ALA A 8 -10.50 -4.81 -7.09
N ALA A 9 -11.52 -5.04 -7.93
CA ALA A 9 -12.83 -4.38 -7.81
C ALA A 9 -13.50 -4.63 -6.44
N LYS A 10 -13.25 -5.81 -5.86
CA LYS A 10 -13.66 -6.19 -4.51
C LYS A 10 -12.44 -6.56 -3.68
N SER A 11 -12.43 -6.17 -2.41
CA SER A 11 -11.38 -6.54 -1.46
C SER A 11 -11.26 -8.07 -1.36
N ASP A 12 -10.11 -8.61 -1.77
CA ASP A 12 -9.74 -10.02 -1.60
C ASP A 12 -9.05 -10.19 -0.25
N VAL A 13 -9.87 -10.37 0.78
CA VAL A 13 -9.41 -10.54 2.16
C VAL A 13 -8.47 -11.74 2.28
N ALA A 14 -8.79 -12.87 1.65
CA ALA A 14 -7.95 -14.07 1.74
C ALA A 14 -6.59 -13.88 1.06
N GLY A 15 -6.55 -13.19 -0.09
CA GLY A 15 -5.31 -12.79 -0.74
C GLY A 15 -4.50 -11.81 0.10
N ALA A 16 -5.15 -10.82 0.73
CA ALA A 16 -4.49 -9.85 1.61
C ALA A 16 -3.82 -10.54 2.81
N TYR A 17 -4.52 -11.44 3.50
CA TYR A 17 -3.95 -12.21 4.61
C TYR A 17 -2.77 -13.09 4.19
N ARG A 18 -2.86 -13.75 3.03
CA ARG A 18 -1.75 -14.55 2.50
C ARG A 18 -0.52 -13.71 2.20
N LEU A 19 -0.70 -12.54 1.59
CA LEU A 19 0.41 -11.64 1.31
C LEU A 19 1.01 -11.07 2.60
N ALA A 20 0.17 -10.62 3.54
CA ALA A 20 0.61 -10.09 4.83
C ALA A 20 1.46 -11.11 5.60
N GLU A 21 1.02 -12.37 5.66
CA GLU A 21 1.79 -13.46 6.28
C GLU A 21 3.14 -13.68 5.56
N ALA A 22 3.14 -13.60 4.23
CA ALA A 22 4.35 -13.81 3.44
C ALA A 22 5.42 -12.71 3.62
N VAL A 23 5.02 -11.49 3.98
CA VAL A 23 5.94 -10.35 4.15
C VAL A 23 6.25 -10.02 5.60
N ALA A 24 5.40 -10.41 6.55
CA ALA A 24 5.55 -10.10 7.98
C ALA A 24 6.24 -11.20 8.80
N GLY A 25 6.65 -12.32 8.16
CA GLY A 25 7.31 -13.43 8.84
C GLY A 25 8.63 -13.05 9.53
N ARG A 26 9.05 -13.87 10.49
CA ARG A 26 10.38 -13.76 11.13
C ARG A 26 11.47 -13.82 10.07
N ASP A 27 12.46 -12.96 10.19
CA ASP A 27 13.59 -12.79 9.24
C ASP A 27 13.19 -12.33 7.82
N ARG A 28 11.99 -11.74 7.66
CA ARG A 28 11.51 -11.21 6.36
C ARG A 28 11.60 -9.69 6.20
N ALA A 29 12.59 -9.07 6.83
CA ALA A 29 12.77 -7.61 6.79
C ALA A 29 12.90 -7.07 5.36
N ILE A 30 13.60 -7.78 4.48
CA ILE A 30 13.78 -7.39 3.07
C ILE A 30 12.43 -7.47 2.32
N GLN A 31 11.65 -8.53 2.53
CA GLN A 31 10.35 -8.69 1.87
C GLN A 31 9.36 -7.61 2.32
N PHE A 32 9.40 -7.26 3.61
CA PHE A 32 8.58 -6.19 4.16
C PHE A 32 8.95 -4.82 3.58
N ASP A 33 10.25 -4.52 3.45
CA ASP A 33 10.74 -3.29 2.79
C ASP A 33 10.34 -3.25 1.30
N ILE A 34 10.50 -4.35 0.56
CA ILE A 34 10.05 -4.45 -0.84
C ILE A 34 8.55 -4.22 -0.96
N PHE A 35 7.75 -4.79 -0.05
CA PHE A 35 6.31 -4.57 0.00
C PHE A 35 5.97 -3.09 0.20
N ASN A 36 6.61 -2.43 1.18
CA ASN A 36 6.39 -1.02 1.50
C ASN A 36 6.77 -0.11 0.31
N ARG A 37 7.95 -0.34 -0.30
CA ARG A 37 8.37 0.40 -1.50
C ARG A 37 7.39 0.21 -2.64
N ARG A 38 6.93 -1.02 -2.87
CA ARG A 38 5.97 -1.29 -3.94
C ARG A 38 4.62 -0.61 -3.69
N ALA A 39 4.15 -0.53 -2.45
CA ALA A 39 2.94 0.19 -2.08
C ALA A 39 3.07 1.69 -2.43
N LEU A 40 4.18 2.32 -2.05
CA LEU A 40 4.48 3.71 -2.37
C LEU A 40 4.60 3.95 -3.89
N ASP A 41 5.26 3.05 -4.63
CA ASP A 41 5.39 3.14 -6.08
C ASP A 41 4.04 3.07 -6.80
N LEU A 42 3.10 2.25 -6.32
CA LEU A 42 1.76 2.15 -6.90
C LEU A 42 1.00 3.47 -6.76
N LEU A 43 1.04 4.08 -5.57
CA LEU A 43 0.38 5.36 -5.31
C LEU A 43 1.01 6.49 -6.13
N SER A 44 2.35 6.57 -6.18
CA SER A 44 3.05 7.62 -6.94
C SER A 44 2.84 7.48 -8.45
N THR A 45 2.85 6.25 -8.97
CA THR A 45 2.57 5.96 -10.38
C THR A 45 1.14 6.34 -10.73
N GLY A 46 0.17 5.92 -9.90
CA GLY A 46 -1.24 6.27 -10.11
C GLY A 46 -1.48 7.78 -10.06
N ALA A 47 -0.89 8.48 -9.09
CA ALA A 47 -0.98 9.94 -8.98
C ALA A 47 -0.41 10.65 -10.22
N SER A 48 0.75 10.19 -10.69
CA SER A 48 1.40 10.73 -11.90
C SER A 48 0.54 10.52 -13.14
N GLN A 49 -0.04 9.33 -13.30
CA GLN A 49 -0.93 9.01 -14.43
C GLN A 49 -2.20 9.87 -14.39
N ALA A 50 -2.82 10.04 -13.23
CA ALA A 50 -3.99 10.89 -13.06
C ALA A 50 -3.68 12.36 -13.39
N ALA A 51 -2.54 12.87 -12.93
CA ALA A 51 -2.10 14.23 -13.23
C ALA A 51 -1.87 14.44 -14.74
N LEU A 52 -1.22 13.48 -15.41
CA LEU A 52 -1.02 13.51 -16.86
C LEU A 52 -2.34 13.45 -17.65
N ALA A 53 -3.34 12.77 -17.11
CA ALA A 53 -4.70 12.72 -17.68
C ALA A 53 -5.54 13.97 -17.38
N GLY A 54 -5.02 14.92 -16.60
CA GLY A 54 -5.74 16.12 -16.17
C GLY A 54 -6.71 15.91 -15.01
N ASP A 55 -6.77 14.71 -14.44
CA ASP A 55 -7.58 14.40 -13.26
C ASP A 55 -6.81 14.77 -11.98
N LEU A 56 -6.78 16.07 -11.69
CA LEU A 56 -6.05 16.62 -10.56
C LEU A 56 -6.66 16.22 -9.21
N ALA A 57 -7.96 15.95 -9.16
CA ALA A 57 -8.62 15.49 -7.94
C ALA A 57 -8.14 14.10 -7.55
N ARG A 58 -8.14 13.17 -8.53
CA ARG A 58 -7.61 11.82 -8.36
C ARG A 58 -6.12 11.83 -8.01
N ALA A 59 -5.33 12.66 -8.70
CA ALA A 59 -3.89 12.80 -8.44
C ALA A 59 -3.63 13.26 -7.00
N LYS A 60 -4.42 14.22 -6.50
CA LYS A 60 -4.33 14.70 -5.13
C LYS A 60 -4.65 13.59 -4.12
N THR A 61 -5.77 12.88 -4.28
CA THR A 61 -6.14 11.78 -3.38
C THR A 61 -5.05 10.72 -3.28
N LEU A 62 -4.47 10.32 -4.41
CA LEU A 62 -3.39 9.33 -4.44
C LEU A 62 -2.10 9.86 -3.80
N SER A 63 -1.79 11.15 -3.96
CA SER A 63 -0.63 11.79 -3.34
C SER A 63 -0.79 11.94 -1.82
N ASP A 64 -1.98 12.32 -1.35
CA ASP A 64 -2.28 12.39 0.09
C ASP A 64 -2.17 11.00 0.73
N THR A 65 -2.74 9.99 0.06
CA THR A 65 -2.64 8.57 0.51
C THR A 65 -1.18 8.09 0.54
N TRP A 66 -0.35 8.53 -0.40
CA TRP A 66 1.08 8.23 -0.42
C TRP A 66 1.79 8.78 0.82
N HIS A 67 1.45 10.01 1.22
CA HIS A 67 2.02 10.63 2.42
C HIS A 67 1.61 9.87 3.69
N GLU A 68 0.32 9.56 3.83
CA GLU A 68 -0.17 8.74 4.94
C GLU A 68 0.49 7.35 4.99
N ALA A 69 0.77 6.76 3.82
CA ALA A 69 1.47 5.47 3.70
C ALA A 69 2.92 5.58 4.16
N LEU A 70 3.62 6.64 3.79
CA LEU A 70 4.98 6.91 4.24
C LEU A 70 5.05 7.09 5.76
N ASP A 71 4.13 7.86 6.33
CA ASP A 71 4.05 8.08 7.78
C ASP A 71 3.80 6.77 8.52
N ALA A 72 2.85 5.96 8.06
CA ALA A 72 2.55 4.66 8.67
C ALA A 72 3.74 3.67 8.60
N ILE A 73 4.53 3.72 7.52
CA ILE A 73 5.78 2.94 7.42
C ILE A 73 6.78 3.43 8.47
N SER A 74 6.99 4.74 8.55
CA SER A 74 7.91 5.35 9.51
C SER A 74 7.53 5.03 10.96
N GLU A 75 6.24 5.10 11.32
CA GLU A 75 5.74 4.74 12.65
C GLU A 75 5.93 3.26 12.94
N THR A 76 5.64 2.38 11.98
CA THR A 76 5.81 0.94 12.12
C THR A 76 7.26 0.57 12.41
N ASP A 77 8.20 1.20 11.71
CA ASP A 77 9.62 0.98 11.92
C ASP A 77 10.11 1.62 13.24
N THR A 78 9.67 2.84 13.55
CA THR A 78 10.09 3.58 14.76
C THR A 78 9.63 2.90 16.05
N TYR A 79 8.39 2.40 16.06
CA TYR A 79 7.79 1.78 17.24
C TYR A 79 7.80 0.25 17.20
N ASN A 80 8.44 -0.35 16.19
CA ASN A 80 8.47 -1.80 15.97
C ASN A 80 7.07 -2.44 16.05
N LEU A 81 6.11 -1.84 15.34
CA LEU A 81 4.70 -2.26 15.35
C LEU A 81 4.51 -3.60 14.62
N ASP A 82 3.33 -4.20 14.80
CA ASP A 82 2.98 -5.47 14.18
C ASP A 82 2.96 -5.35 12.65
N LYS A 83 3.97 -5.94 12.01
CA LYS A 83 4.18 -5.88 10.55
C LYS A 83 3.05 -6.51 9.76
N LYS A 84 2.38 -7.52 10.31
CA LYS A 84 1.27 -8.20 9.64
C LYS A 84 0.06 -7.28 9.58
N GLN A 85 -0.27 -6.61 10.69
CA GLN A 85 -1.33 -5.62 10.72
C GLN A 85 -1.01 -4.43 9.81
N HIS A 86 0.23 -3.92 9.85
CA HIS A 86 0.65 -2.89 8.92
C HIS A 86 0.42 -3.30 7.47
N ALA A 87 0.85 -4.50 7.07
CA ALA A 87 0.66 -4.99 5.71
C ALA A 87 -0.82 -5.13 5.32
N LEU A 88 -1.68 -5.62 6.21
CA LEU A 88 -3.13 -5.72 5.98
C LEU A 88 -3.76 -4.33 5.79
N THR A 89 -3.45 -3.39 6.69
CA THR A 89 -3.95 -2.02 6.64
C THR A 89 -3.47 -1.31 5.37
N MET A 90 -2.21 -1.53 4.97
CA MET A 90 -1.65 -0.96 3.75
C MET A 90 -2.34 -1.50 2.48
N ILE A 91 -2.64 -2.81 2.43
CA ILE A 91 -3.37 -3.40 1.29
C ILE A 91 -4.78 -2.82 1.18
N ASP A 92 -5.49 -2.66 2.30
CA ASP A 92 -6.83 -2.07 2.31
C ASP A 92 -6.82 -0.60 1.90
N ARG A 93 -5.84 0.17 2.42
CA ARG A 93 -5.61 1.57 2.03
C ARG A 93 -5.38 1.71 0.53
N LEU A 94 -4.48 0.90 -0.03
CA LEU A 94 -4.22 0.87 -1.47
C LEU A 94 -5.49 0.56 -2.25
N ASN A 95 -6.22 -0.50 -1.88
CA ASN A 95 -7.42 -0.91 -2.58
C ASN A 95 -8.52 0.15 -2.53
N SER A 96 -8.66 0.86 -1.41
CA SER A 96 -9.61 1.96 -1.26
C SER A 96 -9.21 3.16 -2.13
N ALA A 97 -7.96 3.60 -2.03
CA ALA A 97 -7.46 4.72 -2.81
C ALA A 97 -7.52 4.46 -4.31
N MET A 98 -7.23 3.23 -4.78
CA MET A 98 -7.28 2.85 -6.19
C MET A 98 -8.68 2.78 -6.79
N ARG A 99 -9.73 2.70 -5.97
CA ARG A 99 -11.13 2.62 -6.41
C ARG A 99 -11.89 3.94 -6.40
N MET A 100 -11.36 4.96 -5.73
CA MET A 100 -11.92 6.33 -5.75
C MET A 100 -11.70 7.01 -7.12
#